data_AF-A0A640SDQ0-F1
#
_entry.id   AF-A0A640SDQ0-F1
#
_cell.length_a   1.000
_cell.length_b   1.000
_cell.length_c   1.000
_cell.angle_alpha   90.00
_cell.angle_beta   90.00
_cell.angle_gamma   90.00
#
_symmetry.space_group_name_H-M   'P 1'
#
loop_
_entity.id
_entity.type
_entity.pdbx_description
1 polymer ?
#
loop_
_entity_poly.entity_id
_entity_poly.type
_entity_poly.pdbx_seq_one_letter_code
_entity_poly.pdbx_strand_id
1 'polypeptide(L)' 'MLCEYFLCEYLAGEATNSDAAENTDVMWVLRNAVPHFISVDTIFPPILAVLEEQT' A
#
# COMPACT_ATOMS: atom_id res chain seq x y z
N MET A 1 12.18 -14.39 -7.37
CA MET A 1 12.18 -12.94 -7.66
C MET A 1 11.95 -12.24 -6.34
N LEU A 2 12.77 -11.26 -5.97
CA LEU A 2 12.54 -10.45 -4.77
C LEU A 2 11.82 -9.19 -5.23
N CYS A 3 10.71 -8.84 -4.57
CA CYS A 3 10.03 -7.58 -4.79
C CYS A 3 10.78 -6.48 -4.03
N GLU A 4 10.93 -5.33 -4.66
CA GLU A 4 11.46 -4.12 -4.02
C GLU A 4 10.30 -3.16 -3.75
N TYR A 5 10.32 -2.53 -2.58
CA TYR A 5 9.31 -1.57 -2.14
C TYR A 5 9.94 -0.21 -1.93
N PHE A 6 9.26 0.84 -2.39
CA PHE A 6 9.71 2.23 -2.28
C PHE A 6 8.64 3.05 -1.55
N LEU A 7 9.07 3.84 -0.57
CA LEU A 7 8.22 4.84 0.07
C LEU A 7 8.26 6.12 -0.78
N CYS A 8 7.10 6.51 -1.31
CA CYS A 8 6.97 7.64 -2.22
C CYS A 8 6.01 8.67 -1.65
N GLU A 9 6.25 9.94 -1.95
CA GLU A 9 5.31 11.03 -1.74
C GLU A 9 4.46 11.21 -3.00
N TYR A 10 3.13 11.25 -2.83
CA TYR A 10 2.22 11.59 -3.90
C TYR A 10 2.16 13.12 -4.07
N LEU A 11 2.31 13.60 -5.30
CA LEU A 11 2.38 15.04 -5.61
C LEU A 11 1.11 15.58 -6.29
N ALA A 12 0.55 14.88 -7.29
CA ALA A 12 -0.65 15.27 -8.05
C ALA A 12 -1.18 14.12 -8.94
N GLY A 13 -2.42 14.23 -9.45
CA GLY A 13 -3.05 13.28 -10.39
C GLY A 13 -4.21 12.48 -9.79
N GLU A 14 -4.62 11.39 -10.44
CA GLU A 14 -5.65 10.48 -9.90
C GLU A 14 -5.11 9.05 -9.83
N ALA A 15 -5.51 8.30 -8.81
CA ALA A 15 -5.16 6.88 -8.72
C ALA A 15 -5.93 6.10 -9.79
N THR A 16 -5.21 5.35 -10.64
CA THR A 16 -5.81 4.57 -11.72
C THR A 16 -5.23 3.15 -11.77
N ASN A 17 -6.10 2.15 -11.84
CA ASN A 17 -5.68 0.78 -12.06
C ASN A 17 -5.18 0.65 -13.51
N SER A 18 -3.87 0.47 -13.67
CA SER A 18 -3.21 0.43 -14.98
C SER A 18 -3.02 -1.00 -15.51
N ASP A 19 -3.27 -2.03 -14.70
CA ASP A 19 -3.19 -3.44 -15.08
C ASP A 19 -4.40 -4.21 -14.54
N ALA A 20 -5.45 -4.26 -15.36
CA ALA A 20 -6.70 -4.95 -15.04
C ALA A 20 -6.61 -6.49 -15.14
N ALA A 21 -5.52 -7.05 -15.67
CA ALA A 21 -5.31 -8.50 -15.69
C ALA A 21 -4.83 -9.00 -14.32
N GLU A 22 -4.04 -8.19 -13.61
CA GLU A 22 -3.52 -8.51 -12.28
C GLU A 22 -4.35 -7.90 -11.14
N ASN A 23 -4.88 -6.69 -11.32
CA ASN A 23 -5.56 -5.94 -10.26
C ASN A 23 -7.04 -5.69 -10.62
N THR A 24 -7.90 -5.67 -9.60
CA THR A 24 -9.33 -5.34 -9.79
C THR A 24 -9.58 -3.84 -9.75
N ASP A 25 -9.02 -3.13 -8.76
CA ASP A 25 -9.29 -1.71 -8.53
C ASP A 25 -8.15 -1.04 -7.74
N VAL A 26 -8.19 0.28 -7.60
CA VAL A 26 -7.27 1.07 -6.78
C VAL A 26 -8.02 2.12 -5.96
N MET A 27 -7.60 2.31 -4.71
CA MET A 27 -8.15 3.36 -3.86
C MET A 27 -7.12 3.92 -2.89
N TRP A 28 -7.33 5.16 -2.48
CA TRP A 28 -6.63 5.77 -1.35
C TRP A 28 -7.31 5.37 -0.05
N VAL A 29 -6.52 4.99 0.95
CA VAL A 29 -7.01 4.67 2.29
C VAL A 29 -6.19 5.39 3.35
N LEU A 30 -6.82 5.65 4.50
CA LEU A 30 -6.07 6.08 5.67
C LEU A 30 -5.11 4.97 6.10
N ARG A 31 -3.93 5.37 6.55
CA ARG A 31 -2.84 4.46 6.97
C ARG A 31 -3.30 3.44 8.03
N ASN A 32 -4.03 3.89 9.04
CA ASN A 32 -4.59 3.04 10.09
C ASN A 32 -5.77 2.16 9.61
N ALA A 33 -6.29 2.41 8.41
CA ALA A 33 -7.33 1.59 7.81
C ALA A 33 -6.75 0.39 7.04
N VAL A 34 -5.47 0.40 6.66
CA VAL A 34 -4.82 -0.68 5.87
C VAL A 34 -5.05 -2.09 6.45
N PRO A 35 -4.92 -2.32 7.78
CA PRO A 35 -5.18 -3.64 8.36
C PRO A 35 -6.62 -4.15 8.22
N HIS A 36 -7.59 -3.30 7.89
CA HIS A 36 -8.97 -3.71 7.63
C HIS A 36 -9.14 -4.33 6.24
N PHE A 37 -8.20 -4.08 5.32
CA PHE A 37 -8.23 -4.58 3.94
C PHE A 37 -7.22 -5.70 3.70
N ILE A 38 -6.08 -5.67 4.40
CA ILE A 38 -4.99 -6.61 4.23
C ILE A 38 -4.62 -7.19 5.60
N SER A 39 -4.56 -8.51 5.69
CA SER A 39 -4.17 -9.18 6.93
C SER A 39 -2.73 -8.83 7.30
N VAL A 40 -2.51 -8.37 8.53
CA VAL A 40 -1.22 -7.84 9.01
C VAL A 40 -0.08 -8.83 8.86
N ASP A 41 -0.34 -10.13 9.09
CA ASP A 41 0.61 -11.22 8.98
C ASP A 41 1.09 -11.48 7.54
N THR A 42 0.41 -10.91 6.55
CA THR A 42 0.79 -11.00 5.13
C THR A 42 1.55 -9.77 4.63
N ILE A 43 1.64 -8.71 5.43
CA ILE A 43 2.30 -7.47 5.05
C ILE A 43 3.81 -7.62 5.28
N PHE A 44 4.60 -7.22 4.29
CA PHE A 44 6.05 -7.21 4.39
C PHE A 44 6.52 -6.38 5.59
N PRO A 45 7.30 -6.92 6.55
CA PRO A 45 7.56 -6.26 7.84
C PRO A 45 8.10 -4.82 7.77
N PRO A 46 8.98 -4.45 6.82
CA PRO A 46 9.40 -3.05 6.67
C PRO A 46 8.24 -2.09 6.36
N ILE A 47 7.20 -2.54 5.66
CA ILE A 47 5.99 -1.73 5.41
C ILE A 47 5.22 -1.55 6.72
N LEU A 48 5.10 -2.60 7.54
CA LEU A 48 4.46 -2.49 8.87
C LEU A 48 5.15 -1.46 9.76
N ALA A 49 6.49 -1.51 9.85
CA ALA A 49 7.26 -0.54 10.63
C ALA A 49 6.98 0.89 10.16
N VAL A 50 6.99 1.11 8.83
CA VAL A 50 6.61 2.40 8.27
C VAL A 50 5.20 2.76 8.70
N LEU A 51 4.21 1.87 8.57
CA LEU A 51 2.80 2.10 8.97
C LEU A 51 2.62 2.49 10.45
N GLU A 52 3.52 2.08 11.34
CA GLU A 52 3.47 2.36 12.79
C GLU A 52 4.23 3.65 13.20
N GLU A 53 5.27 4.05 12.48
CA GLU A 53 6.25 5.09 12.89
C GLU A 53 5.73 6.54 13.03
N GLN A 54 4.45 6.85 12.77
CA GLN A 54 3.93 8.23 12.85
C GLN A 54 2.72 8.46 13.78
N THR A 55 2.64 7.66 14.85
CA THR A 55 1.80 8.01 16.02
C THR A 55 2.39 9.12 16.87
#